data_AF-A0A848NX28-F1
#
_entry.id   AF-A0A848NX28-F1
#
_cell.length_a   1.000
_cell.length_b   1.000
_cell.length_c   1.000
_cell.angle_alpha   90.00
_cell.angle_beta   90.00
_cell.angle_gamma   90.00
#
_symmetry.space_group_name_H-M   'P 1'
#
loop_
_entity.id
_entity.type
_entity.pdbx_description
1 polymer ?
#
loop_
_entity_poly.entity_id
_entity_poly.type
_entity_poly.pdbx_seq_one_letter_code
_entity_poly.pdbx_strand_id
1 'polypeptide(L)'
;MQVNVTALRMRGVEKQKWMRWMGQVRGELVIGECRDTLNKCTTLVAELKNNDDPQRRRWLLFDCRLAWMKGGTIVLRGYERHVEWNQVATDYAQTWLVHVQAGGVESMRPPSADGSMMADLEPDGDDDVQRLHPVEAGGGG
;
A
#
# COMPACT_ATOMS: atom_id res chain seq x y z
N MET A 1 -2.97 0.17 -6.64
CA MET A 1 -2.17 0.51 -5.44
C MET A 1 -2.46 -0.49 -4.34
N GLN A 2 -1.45 -1.12 -3.72
CA GLN A 2 -1.67 -2.07 -2.62
C GLN A 2 -2.10 -1.36 -1.34
N VAL A 3 -3.25 -1.77 -0.81
CA VAL A 3 -3.86 -1.13 0.34
C VAL A 3 -4.49 -2.16 1.27
N ASN A 4 -4.80 -1.66 2.45
CA ASN A 4 -5.62 -2.33 3.42
C ASN A 4 -6.88 -1.50 3.66
N VAL A 5 -8.05 -2.07 3.40
CA VAL A 5 -9.34 -1.37 3.46
C VAL A 5 -10.17 -1.90 4.62
N THR A 6 -10.66 -0.98 5.44
CA THR A 6 -11.62 -1.25 6.51
C THR A 6 -12.92 -0.49 6.22
N ALA A 7 -13.99 -1.23 6.01
CA ALA A 7 -15.34 -0.67 5.91
C ALA A 7 -15.80 -0.15 7.28
N LEU A 8 -16.14 1.13 7.37
CA LEU A 8 -16.59 1.77 8.61
C LEU A 8 -18.11 1.79 8.71
N ARG A 9 -18.61 1.43 9.89
CA ARG A 9 -20.03 1.52 10.23
C ARG A 9 -20.44 2.99 10.45
N MET A 10 -21.48 3.45 9.75
CA MET A 10 -22.09 4.75 10.03
C MET A 10 -23.08 4.67 11.21
N ARG A 11 -22.87 5.40 12.30
CA ARG A 11 -23.83 5.38 13.42
C ARG A 11 -25.22 5.88 12.97
N GLY A 12 -26.29 5.23 13.43
CA GLY A 12 -27.68 5.69 13.23
C GLY A 12 -28.44 5.10 12.04
N VAL A 13 -27.82 4.22 11.23
CA VAL A 13 -28.51 3.54 10.12
C VAL A 13 -28.90 2.12 10.56
N GLU A 14 -30.16 1.91 10.91
CA GLU A 14 -30.66 0.67 11.52
C GLU A 14 -30.64 -0.55 10.57
N LYS A 15 -30.77 -0.31 9.25
CA LYS A 15 -30.66 -1.34 8.19
C LYS A 15 -29.22 -1.74 7.86
N GLN A 16 -28.33 -1.69 8.84
CA GLN A 16 -26.89 -1.92 8.69
C GLN A 16 -26.45 -3.38 8.66
N LYS A 17 -27.37 -4.34 8.79
CA LYS A 17 -27.04 -5.77 8.70
C LYS A 17 -26.29 -6.16 7.42
N TRP A 18 -26.43 -5.35 6.36
CA TRP A 18 -25.85 -5.60 5.04
C TRP A 18 -24.65 -4.71 4.68
N MET A 19 -24.39 -3.63 5.43
CA MET A 19 -23.09 -2.96 5.33
C MET A 19 -22.05 -3.94 5.84
N ARG A 20 -20.99 -4.20 5.06
CA ARG A 20 -19.95 -5.19 5.39
C ARG A 20 -19.52 -5.03 6.84
N TRP A 21 -19.96 -5.96 7.67
CA TRP A 21 -19.68 -5.94 9.09
C TRP A 21 -18.18 -6.26 9.27
N MET A 22 -17.42 -5.24 9.68
CA MET A 22 -16.17 -5.34 10.45
C MET A 22 -15.09 -6.26 9.85
N GLY A 23 -14.94 -6.26 8.53
CA GLY A 23 -13.84 -6.92 7.85
C GLY A 23 -12.78 -5.90 7.46
N GLN A 24 -11.52 -6.28 7.65
CA GLN A 24 -10.39 -5.63 7.04
C GLN A 24 -9.95 -6.50 5.86
N VAL A 25 -9.87 -5.92 4.66
CA VAL A 25 -9.52 -6.64 3.44
C VAL A 25 -8.33 -5.96 2.77
N ARG A 26 -7.33 -6.76 2.41
CA ARG A 26 -6.19 -6.30 1.64
C ARG A 26 -6.47 -6.50 0.16
N GLY A 27 -5.93 -5.63 -0.65
CA GLY A 27 -6.02 -5.77 -2.09
C GLY A 27 -5.49 -4.56 -2.82
N GLU A 28 -5.71 -4.57 -4.12
CA GLU A 28 -5.30 -3.50 -5.00
C GLU A 28 -6.45 -2.50 -5.18
N LEU A 29 -6.29 -1.30 -4.63
CA LEU A 29 -7.22 -0.20 -4.87
C LEU A 29 -6.98 0.38 -6.26
N VAL A 30 -8.06 0.45 -7.03
CA VAL A 30 -8.16 1.14 -8.30
C VAL A 30 -9.31 2.15 -8.20
N ILE A 31 -9.04 3.40 -8.57
CA ILE A 31 -10.06 4.45 -8.66
C ILE A 31 -10.20 4.81 -10.13
N GLY A 32 -11.43 4.82 -10.63
CA GLY A 32 -11.70 5.18 -12.02
C GLY A 32 -13.17 5.49 -12.23
N GLU A 33 -13.49 5.86 -13.47
CA GLU A 33 -14.87 6.08 -13.87
C GLU A 33 -15.54 4.75 -14.26
N CYS A 34 -16.78 4.58 -13.82
CA CYS A 34 -17.63 3.47 -14.19
C CYS A 34 -18.97 4.00 -14.67
N ARG A 35 -19.45 3.46 -15.80
CA ARG A 35 -20.81 3.73 -16.26
C ARG A 35 -21.78 2.86 -15.48
N ASP A 36 -22.53 3.49 -14.59
CA ASP A 36 -23.61 2.85 -13.84
C ASP A 36 -24.79 2.59 -14.78
N THR A 37 -25.08 1.31 -15.04
CA THR A 37 -26.17 0.89 -15.92
C THR A 37 -27.56 1.09 -15.31
N LEU A 38 -27.66 1.13 -13.97
CA LEU A 38 -28.92 1.34 -13.26
C LEU A 38 -29.29 2.82 -13.24
N ASN A 39 -28.33 3.68 -12.87
CA ASN A 39 -28.55 5.13 -12.81
C ASN A 39 -28.30 5.84 -14.14
N LYS A 40 -27.83 5.11 -15.17
CA LYS A 40 -27.48 5.61 -16.50
C LYS A 40 -26.51 6.80 -16.48
N CYS A 41 -25.65 6.87 -15.47
CA CYS A 41 -24.68 7.94 -15.28
C CYS A 41 -23.26 7.38 -15.18
N THR A 42 -22.27 8.22 -15.48
CA THR A 42 -20.87 7.91 -15.18
C THR A 42 -20.58 8.40 -13.77
N THR A 43 -20.00 7.53 -12.94
CA THR A 43 -19.61 7.85 -11.56
C THR A 43 -18.18 7.41 -11.29
N LEU A 44 -17.50 8.12 -10.40
CA LEU A 44 -16.25 7.65 -9.82
C LEU A 44 -16.53 6.43 -8.93
N VAL A 45 -15.72 5.39 -9.11
CA VAL A 45 -15.80 4.14 -8.37
C VAL A 45 -14.42 3.81 -7.81
N ALA A 46 -14.37 3.48 -6.53
CA ALA A 46 -13.24 2.78 -5.94
C ALA A 46 -13.53 1.27 -5.96
N GLU A 47 -12.66 0.51 -6.62
CA GLU A 47 -12.70 -0.95 -6.67
C GLU A 47 -11.49 -1.52 -5.94
N LEU A 48 -11.71 -2.52 -5.09
CA LEU A 48 -10.64 -3.31 -4.48
C LEU A 48 -10.50 -4.64 -5.23
N LYS A 49 -9.49 -4.72 -6.10
CA LYS A 49 -9.16 -5.90 -6.90
C LYS A 49 -8.21 -6.85 -6.14
N ASN A 50 -8.12 -8.09 -6.61
CA ASN A 50 -7.18 -9.10 -6.10
C ASN A 50 -7.18 -9.19 -4.57
N ASN A 51 -8.39 -9.16 -3.99
CA ASN A 51 -8.57 -8.99 -2.56
C ASN A 51 -8.66 -10.33 -1.83
N ASP A 52 -8.34 -10.32 -0.53
CA ASP A 52 -8.35 -11.50 0.33
C ASP A 52 -9.69 -11.74 1.03
N ASP A 53 -10.81 -11.19 0.51
CA ASP A 53 -12.14 -11.44 1.08
C ASP A 53 -12.48 -12.95 0.97
N PRO A 54 -12.67 -13.65 2.10
CA PRO A 54 -12.97 -15.09 2.08
C PRO A 54 -14.29 -15.40 1.37
N GLN A 55 -15.20 -14.44 1.28
CA GLN A 55 -16.48 -14.59 0.57
C GLN A 55 -16.38 -14.23 -0.92
N ARG A 56 -15.18 -13.85 -1.41
CA ARG A 56 -14.90 -13.46 -2.81
C ARG A 56 -15.87 -12.40 -3.35
N ARG A 57 -16.37 -11.52 -2.48
CA ARG A 57 -17.31 -10.48 -2.88
C ARG A 57 -16.57 -9.38 -3.63
N ARG A 58 -17.25 -8.76 -4.60
CA ARG A 58 -16.73 -7.55 -5.25
C ARG A 58 -16.80 -6.39 -4.27
N TRP A 59 -15.69 -5.69 -4.07
CA TRP A 59 -15.59 -4.49 -3.26
C TRP A 59 -15.67 -3.28 -4.17
N LEU A 60 -16.83 -2.61 -4.20
CA LEU A 60 -17.10 -1.46 -5.06
C LEU A 60 -17.75 -0.36 -4.22
N LEU A 61 -17.14 0.83 -4.24
CA LEU A 61 -17.70 2.04 -3.64
C LEU A 61 -18.03 3.02 -4.77
N PHE A 62 -19.32 3.21 -5.03
CA PHE A 62 -19.86 4.13 -6.04
C PHE A 62 -20.01 5.55 -5.48
N ASP A 63 -20.06 6.53 -6.39
CA ASP A 63 -19.92 7.97 -6.08
C ASP A 63 -18.82 8.22 -5.05
N CYS A 64 -17.65 7.63 -5.33
CA CYS A 64 -16.51 7.65 -4.44
C CYS A 64 -15.95 9.06 -4.35
N ARG A 65 -15.88 9.59 -3.13
CA ARG A 65 -15.35 10.92 -2.81
C ARG A 65 -14.29 10.82 -1.72
N LEU A 66 -13.21 11.57 -1.90
CA LEU A 66 -12.20 11.75 -0.86
C LEU A 66 -12.78 12.61 0.27
N ALA A 67 -12.90 12.04 1.47
CA ALA A 67 -13.35 12.77 2.65
C ALA A 67 -12.19 13.29 3.50
N TRP A 68 -11.06 12.56 3.54
CA TRP A 68 -9.89 12.95 4.32
C TRP A 68 -8.65 12.16 3.88
N MET A 69 -7.46 12.75 4.06
CA MET A 69 -6.18 12.06 3.90
C MET A 69 -5.13 12.59 4.87
N LYS A 70 -4.32 11.68 5.44
CA LYS A 70 -3.13 12.01 6.23
C LYS A 70 -2.24 10.77 6.37
N GLY A 71 -0.94 10.92 6.16
CA GLY A 71 0.07 9.90 6.51
C GLY A 71 -0.29 8.49 6.04
N GLY A 72 -0.26 8.24 4.73
CA GLY A 72 -0.59 6.93 4.13
C GLY A 72 -2.02 6.46 4.36
N THR A 73 -2.85 7.24 5.04
CA THR A 73 -4.25 6.90 5.35
C THR A 73 -5.19 7.80 4.56
N ILE A 74 -6.19 7.19 3.95
CA ILE A 74 -7.19 7.83 3.10
C ILE A 74 -8.57 7.41 3.62
N VAL A 75 -9.51 8.34 3.68
CA VAL A 75 -10.92 8.05 3.97
C VAL A 75 -11.74 8.38 2.73
N LEU A 76 -12.40 7.36 2.20
CA LEU A 76 -13.30 7.47 1.07
C LEU A 76 -14.75 7.33 1.55
N ARG A 77 -15.66 8.08 0.95
CA ARG A 77 -17.10 8.00 1.19
C ARG A 77 -17.83 7.78 -0.12
N GLY A 78 -18.94 7.07 -0.06
CA GLY A 78 -19.78 6.79 -1.21
C GLY A 78 -20.92 5.86 -0.81
N TYR A 79 -21.34 5.01 -1.73
CA TYR A 79 -22.30 3.95 -1.43
C TYR A 79 -21.88 2.60 -2.00
N GLU A 80 -22.21 1.53 -1.28
CA GLU A 80 -22.18 0.17 -1.80
C GLU A 80 -23.58 -0.20 -2.29
N ARG A 81 -23.65 -0.80 -3.48
CA ARG A 81 -24.92 -1.25 -4.05
C ARG A 81 -25.11 -2.74 -3.84
N HIS A 82 -26.29 -3.11 -3.39
CA HIS A 82 -26.74 -4.49 -3.39
C HIS A 82 -27.89 -4.65 -4.39
N VAL A 83 -27.84 -5.69 -5.21
CA VAL A 83 -28.92 -6.03 -6.14
C VAL A 83 -29.49 -7.37 -5.71
N GLU A 84 -30.77 -7.36 -5.31
CA GLU A 84 -31.51 -8.55 -4.94
C GLU A 84 -31.91 -9.38 -6.16
N TRP A 85 -32.30 -10.64 -5.94
CA TRP A 85 -32.71 -11.57 -7.02
C TRP A 85 -33.87 -11.04 -7.87
N ASN A 86 -34.73 -10.22 -7.27
CA ASN A 86 -35.87 -9.55 -7.91
C ASN A 86 -35.47 -8.26 -8.66
N GLN A 87 -34.18 -8.00 -8.85
CA GLN A 87 -33.61 -6.80 -9.49
C GLN A 87 -33.84 -5.49 -8.73
N VAL A 88 -34.26 -5.54 -7.47
CA VAL A 88 -34.29 -4.35 -6.62
C VAL A 88 -32.87 -4.01 -6.19
N ALA A 89 -32.41 -2.81 -6.57
CA ALA A 89 -31.14 -2.26 -6.13
C ALA A 89 -31.35 -1.39 -4.88
N THR A 90 -30.56 -1.65 -3.84
CA THR A 90 -30.49 -0.80 -2.64
C THR A 90 -29.08 -0.25 -2.49
N ASP A 91 -29.00 1.07 -2.38
CA ASP A 91 -27.75 1.79 -2.16
C ASP A 91 -27.56 2.07 -0.66
N TYR A 92 -26.45 1.58 -0.12
CA TYR A 92 -26.08 1.73 1.29
C TYR A 92 -24.90 2.70 1.39
N ALA A 93 -25.12 3.85 2.04
CA ALA A 93 -24.05 4.78 2.32
C ALA A 93 -22.93 4.11 3.13
N GLN A 94 -21.69 4.31 2.68
CA GLN A 94 -20.52 3.58 3.15
C GLN A 94 -19.30 4.49 3.23
N THR A 95 -18.43 4.21 4.21
CA THR A 95 -17.11 4.83 4.34
C THR A 95 -16.02 3.76 4.37
N TRP A 96 -14.98 3.94 3.58
CA TRP A 96 -13.79 3.09 3.58
C TRP A 96 -12.62 3.84 4.21
N LEU A 97 -12.02 3.25 5.24
CA LEU A 97 -10.71 3.65 5.76
C LEU A 97 -9.65 2.83 5.03
N VAL A 98 -8.78 3.51 4.28
CA VAL A 98 -7.79 2.90 3.41
C VAL A 98 -6.40 3.23 3.95
N HIS A 99 -5.61 2.21 4.27
CA HIS A 99 -4.21 2.35 4.61
C HIS A 99 -3.35 1.88 3.43
N VAL A 100 -2.58 2.80 2.87
CA VAL A 100 -1.62 2.51 1.81
C VAL A 100 -0.44 1.76 2.42
N GLN A 101 -0.14 0.57 1.90
CA GLN A 101 1.04 -0.17 2.35
C GLN A 101 2.29 0.47 1.74
N ALA A 102 3.27 0.80 2.58
CA ALA A 102 4.57 1.28 2.14
C ALA A 102 5.34 0.09 1.52
N GLY A 103 5.08 -0.17 0.24
CA GLY A 103 5.73 -1.24 -0.54
C GLY A 103 5.82 -0.91 -2.03
N GLY A 104 5.72 0.37 -2.38
CA GLY A 104 5.85 0.87 -3.76
C GLY A 104 6.41 2.28 -3.82
N VAL A 105 7.10 2.70 -2.76
CA VAL A 105 8.05 3.81 -2.82
C VAL A 105 9.40 3.14 -2.65
N GLU A 106 9.92 2.58 -3.76
CA GLU A 106 11.38 2.51 -3.85
C GLU A 106 11.86 3.91 -3.51
N SER A 107 12.64 3.94 -2.43
CA SER A 107 13.42 5.07 -2.00
C SER A 107 13.89 5.85 -3.22
N MET A 108 13.31 7.02 -3.47
CA MET A 108 14.06 8.10 -4.10
C MET A 108 15.16 8.44 -3.11
N ARG A 109 16.19 7.59 -3.09
CA ARG A 109 17.48 7.91 -2.55
C ARG A 109 17.87 9.16 -3.33
N PRO A 110 18.10 10.32 -2.69
CA PRO A 110 18.72 11.42 -3.40
C PRO A 110 19.98 10.86 -4.07
N PRO A 111 20.28 11.22 -5.34
CA PRO A 111 21.50 10.78 -5.96
C PRO A 111 22.64 11.07 -4.99
N SER A 112 23.36 10.02 -4.59
CA SER A 112 24.56 10.16 -3.79
C SER A 112 25.40 11.22 -4.48
N ALA A 113 25.65 12.34 -3.80
CA ALA A 113 26.60 13.33 -4.23
C ALA A 113 28.01 12.75 -4.03
N ASP A 114 28.37 11.74 -4.81
CA ASP A 114 29.77 11.42 -5.08
C ASP A 114 30.25 12.40 -6.14
N GLY A 115 30.71 13.54 -5.63
CA GLY A 115 31.38 14.60 -6.37
C GLY A 115 32.57 15.10 -5.58
N SER A 116 33.38 14.18 -5.02
CA SER A 116 34.71 14.51 -4.51
C SER A 116 35.73 14.28 -5.62
N MET A 117 35.83 15.24 -6.54
CA MET A 117 37.03 15.45 -7.34
C MET A 117 38.04 16.21 -6.47
N MET A 118 39.10 15.53 -6.05
CA MET A 118 40.39 16.09 -5.59
C MET A 118 41.31 14.86 -5.50
N ALA A 119 42.06 14.57 -6.55
CA ALA A 119 43.37 15.13 -6.87
C ALA A 119 44.45 14.11 -6.49
N ASP A 120 45.13 13.63 -7.53
CA ASP A 120 46.37 12.87 -7.48
C ASP A 120 47.35 13.47 -6.47
N LEU A 121 47.89 12.63 -5.60
CA LEU A 121 49.15 12.84 -4.91
C LEU A 121 49.70 11.46 -4.54
N GLU A 122 50.58 10.97 -5.41
CA GLU A 122 51.57 9.96 -5.07
C GLU A 122 52.44 10.47 -3.90
N PRO A 123 52.92 9.54 -3.08
CA PRO A 123 54.31 9.65 -2.68
C PRO A 123 55.07 8.35 -2.93
N ASP A 124 56.10 8.49 -3.76
CA ASP A 124 57.37 7.75 -3.71
C ASP A 124 57.83 7.52 -2.27
N GLY A 125 58.42 6.35 -2.02
CA GLY A 125 59.12 6.09 -0.77
C GLY A 125 59.46 4.62 -0.59
N ASP A 126 60.46 4.17 -1.34
CA ASP A 126 61.35 3.08 -0.92
C ASP A 126 61.69 3.21 0.57
N ASP A 127 61.48 2.15 1.35
CA ASP A 127 62.56 1.73 2.24
C ASP A 127 62.51 0.24 2.50
N ASP A 128 63.69 -0.32 2.31
CA ASP A 128 64.09 -1.71 2.28
C ASP A 128 64.07 -2.29 3.72
N VAL A 129 64.64 -3.50 3.86
CA VAL A 129 65.27 -3.98 5.09
C VAL A 129 64.49 -4.98 5.98
N GLN A 130 64.83 -6.24 5.71
CA GLN A 130 65.10 -7.37 6.64
C GLN A 130 63.91 -8.24 7.09
N ARG A 131 63.76 -9.44 6.51
CA ARG A 131 64.41 -10.71 6.94
C ARG A 131 64.32 -10.95 8.45
N LEU A 132 63.57 -11.99 8.85
CA LEU A 132 64.07 -13.18 9.57
C LEU A 132 62.90 -14.14 9.91
N HIS A 133 62.79 -15.25 9.18
CA HIS A 133 62.52 -16.57 9.80
C HIS A 133 63.88 -17.08 10.35
N PRO A 134 63.99 -18.02 11.33
CA PRO A 134 63.16 -19.23 11.45
C PRO A 134 63.02 -19.86 12.88
N VAL A 135 62.41 -21.06 12.90
CA VAL A 135 62.77 -22.26 13.71
C VAL A 135 62.13 -22.52 15.11
N GLU A 136 61.24 -23.52 15.09
CA GLU A 136 61.08 -24.76 15.90
C GLU A 136 61.10 -24.87 17.45
N ALA A 137 60.42 -25.97 17.84
CA ALA A 137 60.43 -26.77 19.09
C ALA A 137 59.55 -26.24 20.24
N GLY A 138 58.69 -27.02 20.90
CA GLY A 138 58.72 -28.45 21.21
C GLY A 138 58.76 -28.63 22.74
N GLY A 139 57.88 -29.48 23.30
CA GLY A 139 57.81 -29.83 24.73
C GLY A 139 56.70 -29.06 25.47
N GLY A 140 55.81 -29.66 26.26
CA GLY A 140 55.88 -30.90 27.04
C GLY A 140 55.44 -30.53 28.46
N GLY A 141 54.34 -31.13 28.95
CA GLY A 141 53.78 -30.91 30.28
C GLY A 141 52.44 -31.59 30.44
#